data_AF-A0A935NSL9-F1
#
_entry.id   AF-A0A935NSL9-F1
#
_cell.length_a   1.000
_cell.length_b   1.000
_cell.length_c   1.000
_cell.angle_alpha   90.00
_cell.angle_beta   90.00
_cell.angle_gamma   90.00
#
_symmetry.space_group_name_H-M   'P 1'
#
loop_
_entity.id
_entity.type
_entity.pdbx_description
1 polymer ?
#
loop_
_entity_poly.entity_id
_entity_poly.type
_entity_poly.pdbx_seq_one_letter_code
_entity_poly.pdbx_strand_id
1 'polypeptide(L)'
;MMRTSVLWVATLSSVLGLASCGLGDASEDLDAVVCQTSIAITGTFTPGTKPADFPTEPLDPNSCWPVGKWSFTVTKTDNPEGAPKECAAVTFESKYDFDVVRVAVDPVTKAETPSYDGFDKVTYLTAPTANTRSKISQGGSGSCAGIFEIFTADGKTIYNLHPALNPLTNTLTGNGEVVTYEANQWKPPT
;
A
#
# COMPACT_ATOMS: atom_id res chain seq x y z
N MET A 1 40.67 36.70 -15.10
CA MET A 1 40.11 36.74 -13.73
C MET A 1 38.89 35.83 -13.69
N MET A 2 39.04 34.62 -13.17
CA MET A 2 38.03 33.57 -13.18
C MET A 2 37.45 33.47 -11.77
N ARG A 3 36.16 33.79 -11.59
CA ARG A 3 35.47 33.76 -10.29
C ARG A 3 34.85 32.38 -10.09
N THR A 4 35.47 31.57 -9.25
CA THR A 4 34.93 30.30 -8.78
C THR A 4 33.85 30.58 -7.74
N SER A 5 32.59 30.28 -8.07
CA SER A 5 31.47 30.40 -7.14
C SER A 5 31.27 29.07 -6.42
N VAL A 6 31.45 29.09 -5.10
CA VAL A 6 31.22 27.94 -4.22
C VAL A 6 29.75 27.95 -3.80
N LEU A 7 28.99 26.97 -4.27
CA LEU A 7 27.60 26.75 -3.87
C LEU A 7 27.59 25.92 -2.58
N TRP A 8 27.10 26.49 -1.48
CA TRP A 8 26.84 25.76 -0.24
C TRP A 8 25.47 25.09 -0.33
N VAL A 9 25.42 23.77 -0.32
CA VAL A 9 24.18 22.99 -0.21
C VAL A 9 23.89 22.80 1.28
N ALA A 10 22.84 23.48 1.77
CA ALA A 10 22.32 23.27 3.11
C ALA A 10 21.38 22.05 3.11
N THR A 11 21.84 20.93 3.66
CA THR A 11 21.02 19.75 3.92
C THR A 11 20.09 20.03 5.11
N LEU A 12 18.80 20.19 4.83
CA LEU A 12 17.73 20.27 5.82
C LEU A 12 17.39 18.85 6.30
N SER A 13 18.01 18.40 7.39
CA SER A 13 17.62 17.16 8.07
C SER A 13 16.27 17.36 8.75
N SER A 14 15.20 16.98 8.06
CA SER A 14 13.85 16.93 8.64
C SER A 14 13.71 15.62 9.41
N VAL A 15 13.83 15.70 10.74
CA VAL A 15 13.52 14.59 11.65
C VAL A 15 12.00 14.45 11.70
N LEU A 16 11.44 13.55 10.90
CA LEU A 16 10.06 13.10 11.08
C LEU A 16 10.00 12.23 12.33
N GLY A 17 9.45 12.79 13.41
CA GLY A 17 9.07 12.03 14.58
C GLY A 17 7.94 11.05 14.23
N LEU A 18 8.22 9.76 14.37
CA LEU A 18 7.21 8.72 14.36
C LEU A 18 6.35 8.88 15.62
N ALA A 19 5.21 9.56 15.49
CA ALA A 19 4.15 9.48 16.48
C ALA A 19 3.47 8.11 16.32
N SER A 20 3.90 7.12 17.09
CA SER A 20 3.12 5.90 17.31
C SER A 20 1.94 6.23 18.21
N CYS A 21 0.82 6.63 17.61
CA CYS A 21 -0.46 6.72 18.31
C CYS A 21 -0.98 5.30 18.58
N GLY A 22 -0.44 4.65 19.61
CA GLY A 22 -1.01 3.42 20.16
C GLY A 22 -2.31 3.75 20.89
N LEU A 23 -3.44 3.49 20.24
CA LEU A 23 -4.76 3.53 20.86
C LEU A 23 -5.03 2.20 21.56
N GLY A 24 -5.16 2.26 22.89
CA GLY A 24 -6.16 1.55 23.70
C GLY A 24 -6.27 0.02 23.64
N ASP A 25 -5.79 -0.61 24.70
CA ASP A 25 -6.34 -1.80 25.39
C ASP A 25 -7.37 -2.67 24.65
N ALA A 26 -6.87 -3.70 23.98
CA ALA A 26 -7.38 -5.05 24.07
C ALA A 26 -6.18 -5.99 24.04
N SER A 27 -5.87 -6.58 25.20
CA SER A 27 -4.89 -7.63 25.40
C SER A 27 -5.37 -8.93 24.73
N GLU A 28 -5.46 -8.93 23.40
CA GLU A 28 -5.21 -10.14 22.64
C GLU A 28 -3.70 -10.27 22.55
N ASP A 29 -3.14 -11.45 22.83
CA ASP A 29 -1.69 -11.71 22.75
C ASP A 29 -1.13 -11.11 21.46
N LEU A 30 -0.51 -9.93 21.57
CA LEU A 30 0.19 -9.32 20.46
C LEU A 30 1.40 -10.23 20.25
N ASP A 31 1.28 -11.13 19.29
CA ASP A 31 2.36 -12.00 18.89
C ASP A 31 3.63 -11.17 18.74
N ALA A 32 4.73 -11.62 19.35
CA ALA A 32 5.94 -10.82 19.40
C ALA A 32 6.44 -10.51 17.99
N VAL A 33 6.67 -9.21 17.72
CA VAL A 33 7.30 -8.75 16.47
C VAL A 33 8.76 -9.16 16.50
N VAL A 34 9.14 -10.06 15.59
CA VAL A 34 10.51 -10.53 15.39
C VAL A 34 11.33 -9.51 14.62
N CYS A 35 10.71 -8.89 13.61
CA CYS A 35 11.36 -7.90 12.77
C CYS A 35 10.34 -6.92 12.21
N GLN A 36 10.74 -5.65 12.09
CA GLN A 36 10.05 -4.65 11.29
C GLN A 36 11.08 -3.89 10.44
N THR A 37 10.83 -3.76 9.15
CA THR A 37 11.68 -3.00 8.22
C THR A 37 10.83 -2.10 7.35
N SER A 38 11.26 -0.87 7.16
CA SER A 38 10.59 0.07 6.26
C SER A 38 11.02 -0.18 4.80
N ILE A 39 10.12 0.14 3.88
CA ILE A 39 10.34 0.04 2.45
C ILE A 39 9.87 1.31 1.75
N ALA A 40 10.49 1.62 0.63
CA ALA A 40 10.03 2.63 -0.32
C ALA A 40 9.40 1.93 -1.53
N ILE A 41 8.40 2.57 -2.13
CA ILE A 41 7.63 2.05 -3.25
C ILE A 41 7.75 3.00 -4.43
N THR A 42 8.01 2.45 -5.62
CA THR A 42 7.93 3.17 -6.89
C THR A 42 7.28 2.31 -7.95
N GLY A 43 6.51 2.91 -8.85
CA GLY A 43 5.79 2.15 -9.86
C GLY A 43 4.96 2.99 -10.81
N THR A 44 4.08 2.31 -11.52
CA THR A 44 3.19 2.87 -12.53
C THR A 44 1.77 2.38 -12.34
N PHE A 45 0.84 3.22 -12.78
CA PHE A 45 -0.57 2.92 -12.86
C PHE A 45 -1.00 2.89 -14.32
N THR A 46 -1.73 1.85 -14.71
CA THR A 46 -2.39 1.81 -16.02
C THR A 46 -3.88 1.96 -15.79
N PRO A 47 -4.49 3.11 -16.16
CA PRO A 47 -5.92 3.32 -15.99
C PRO A 47 -6.74 2.22 -16.65
N GLY A 48 -7.70 1.69 -15.90
CA GLY A 48 -8.68 0.73 -16.39
C GLY A 48 -9.82 1.41 -17.11
N THR A 49 -10.74 0.62 -17.65
CA THR A 49 -11.96 1.13 -18.28
C THR A 49 -13.05 1.31 -17.24
N LYS A 50 -13.69 2.48 -17.24
CA LYS A 50 -14.90 2.72 -16.43
C LYS A 50 -16.03 1.80 -16.93
N PRO A 51 -16.74 1.06 -16.07
CA PRO A 51 -17.91 0.29 -16.48
C PRO A 51 -18.96 1.21 -17.13
N ALA A 52 -19.57 0.76 -18.23
CA ALA A 52 -20.55 1.55 -18.99
C ALA A 52 -21.77 1.97 -18.16
N ASP A 53 -22.15 1.15 -17.17
CA ASP A 53 -23.31 1.36 -16.31
C ASP A 53 -23.01 2.22 -15.07
N PHE A 54 -21.77 2.70 -14.92
CA PHE A 54 -21.38 3.52 -13.77
C PHE A 54 -21.83 4.99 -14.00
N PRO A 55 -22.43 5.67 -13.00
CA PRO A 55 -23.02 6.99 -13.16
C PRO A 55 -22.14 7.95 -13.95
N THR A 56 -22.71 8.56 -15.00
CA THR A 56 -22.06 9.59 -15.83
C THR A 56 -22.02 10.96 -15.16
N GLU A 57 -22.66 11.10 -13.98
CA GLU A 57 -22.49 12.23 -13.09
C GLU A 57 -20.99 12.55 -12.99
N PRO A 58 -20.59 13.83 -13.02
CA PRO A 58 -19.19 14.18 -12.91
C PRO A 58 -18.72 13.65 -11.56
N LEU A 59 -17.98 12.54 -11.61
CA LEU A 59 -17.04 12.19 -10.56
C LEU A 59 -16.29 13.49 -10.31
N ASP A 60 -16.35 13.98 -9.06
CA ASP A 60 -15.63 15.18 -8.65
C ASP A 60 -14.24 15.07 -9.32
N PRO A 61 -13.76 16.07 -10.07
CA PRO A 61 -12.44 16.00 -10.69
C PRO A 61 -11.32 15.73 -9.67
N ASN A 62 -11.61 15.88 -8.37
CA ASN A 62 -10.73 15.52 -7.27
C ASN A 62 -11.01 14.13 -6.67
N SER A 63 -12.07 13.43 -7.09
CA SER A 63 -12.39 12.08 -6.62
C SER A 63 -11.41 11.06 -7.19
N CYS A 64 -10.95 10.19 -6.29
CA CYS A 64 -10.05 9.11 -6.66
C CYS A 64 -10.79 8.10 -7.55
N TRP A 65 -10.25 7.84 -8.74
CA TRP A 65 -10.67 6.74 -9.62
C TRP A 65 -9.55 5.72 -9.73
N PRO A 66 -9.49 4.73 -8.83
CA PRO A 66 -8.34 3.84 -8.72
C PRO A 66 -8.42 2.61 -9.62
N VAL A 67 -9.46 2.51 -10.47
CA VAL A 67 -9.72 1.35 -11.33
C VAL A 67 -8.64 1.26 -12.40
N GLY A 68 -7.94 0.13 -12.43
CA GLY A 68 -6.82 -0.11 -13.30
C GLY A 68 -5.77 -1.03 -12.68
N LYS A 69 -4.64 -1.14 -13.36
CA LYS A 69 -3.51 -1.96 -12.92
C LYS A 69 -2.52 -1.12 -12.14
N TRP A 70 -2.19 -1.55 -10.94
CA TRP A 70 -1.17 -0.99 -10.07
C TRP A 70 0.06 -1.89 -10.13
N SER A 71 1.17 -1.38 -10.67
CA SER A 71 2.42 -2.12 -10.85
C SER A 71 3.54 -1.39 -10.14
N PHE A 72 4.16 -1.99 -9.12
CA PHE A 72 5.23 -1.32 -8.38
C PHE A 72 6.32 -2.27 -7.90
N THR A 73 7.49 -1.70 -7.61
CA THR A 73 8.63 -2.36 -6.98
C THR A 73 8.84 -1.78 -5.59
N VAL A 74 9.37 -2.60 -4.70
CA VAL A 74 9.73 -2.18 -3.35
C VAL A 74 11.25 -2.20 -3.21
N THR A 75 11.77 -1.21 -2.51
CA THR A 75 13.17 -1.17 -2.11
C THR A 75 13.23 -1.03 -0.61
N LYS A 76 13.97 -1.92 0.03
CA LYS A 76 14.26 -1.83 1.46
C LYS A 76 14.93 -0.50 1.76
N THR A 77 14.38 0.27 2.69
CA THR A 77 15.10 1.42 3.25
C THR A 77 16.09 0.90 4.27
N ASP A 78 17.23 1.58 4.44
CA ASP A 78 18.29 1.12 5.34
C ASP A 78 17.73 0.70 6.70
N ASN A 79 18.13 -0.49 7.14
CA ASN A 79 17.81 -0.92 8.49
C ASN A 79 18.57 -0.04 9.47
N PRO A 80 17.96 0.38 10.60
CA PRO A 80 18.72 1.02 11.66
C PRO A 80 19.86 0.11 12.11
N GLU A 81 21.00 0.71 12.47
CA GLU A 81 22.13 -0.01 13.03
C GLU A 81 21.69 -0.82 14.26
N GLY A 82 22.00 -2.12 14.28
CA GLY A 82 21.57 -3.03 15.35
C GLY A 82 20.20 -3.69 15.15
N ALA A 83 19.55 -3.55 13.99
CA ALA A 83 18.34 -4.31 13.67
C ALA A 83 18.57 -5.84 13.82
N PRO A 84 17.55 -6.61 14.25
CA PRO A 84 17.63 -8.08 14.35
C PRO A 84 18.14 -8.72 13.05
N LYS A 85 18.89 -9.82 13.16
CA LYS A 85 19.45 -10.53 11.99
C LYS A 85 18.34 -11.08 11.09
N GLU A 86 17.21 -11.39 11.69
CA GLU A 86 15.97 -11.83 11.06
C GLU A 86 15.48 -10.79 10.05
N CYS A 87 15.74 -9.49 10.28
CA CYS A 87 15.44 -8.43 9.33
C CYS A 87 16.31 -8.46 8.07
N ALA A 88 17.47 -9.11 8.09
CA ALA A 88 18.31 -9.29 6.90
C ALA A 88 17.80 -10.43 6.02
N ALA A 89 17.01 -11.37 6.56
CA ALA A 89 16.47 -12.52 5.84
C ALA A 89 15.19 -12.22 5.06
N VAL A 90 14.60 -11.02 5.23
CA VAL A 90 13.41 -10.59 4.48
C VAL A 90 13.73 -10.51 2.99
N THR A 91 13.05 -11.34 2.21
CA THR A 91 13.11 -11.32 0.74
C THR A 91 11.94 -10.52 0.18
N PHE A 92 12.15 -9.86 -0.94
CA PHE A 92 11.09 -9.15 -1.67
C PHE A 92 10.85 -9.79 -3.01
N GLU A 93 9.61 -9.77 -3.47
CA GLU A 93 9.32 -10.01 -4.87
C GLU A 93 9.93 -8.91 -5.73
N SER A 94 10.32 -9.25 -6.96
CA SER A 94 10.89 -8.27 -7.90
C SER A 94 9.86 -7.24 -8.35
N LYS A 95 8.56 -7.56 -8.28
CA LYS A 95 7.45 -6.70 -8.69
C LYS A 95 6.15 -7.12 -7.99
N TYR A 96 5.31 -6.14 -7.69
CA TYR A 96 3.96 -6.33 -7.14
C TYR A 96 2.95 -5.79 -8.16
N ASP A 97 2.04 -6.65 -8.61
CA ASP A 97 1.00 -6.32 -9.57
C ASP A 97 -0.38 -6.55 -8.95
N PHE A 98 -1.21 -5.51 -8.94
CA PHE A 98 -2.60 -5.56 -8.51
C PHE A 98 -3.53 -5.09 -9.63
N ASP A 99 -4.67 -5.77 -9.76
CA ASP A 99 -5.78 -5.32 -10.60
C ASP A 99 -6.92 -4.82 -9.71
N VAL A 100 -7.36 -3.59 -9.96
CA VAL A 100 -8.44 -2.93 -9.22
C VAL A 100 -9.61 -2.74 -10.16
N VAL A 101 -10.74 -3.35 -9.83
CA VAL A 101 -11.99 -3.23 -10.59
C VAL A 101 -13.11 -2.75 -9.68
N ARG A 102 -13.97 -1.86 -10.20
CA ARG A 102 -15.20 -1.46 -9.51
C ARG A 102 -16.23 -2.58 -9.69
N VAL A 103 -16.73 -3.12 -8.59
CA VAL A 103 -17.86 -4.06 -8.60
C VAL A 103 -19.14 -3.23 -8.67
N ALA A 104 -20.00 -3.56 -9.63
CA ALA A 104 -21.31 -2.93 -9.74
C ALA A 104 -22.14 -3.23 -8.49
N VAL A 105 -22.83 -2.22 -7.96
CA VAL A 105 -23.93 -2.45 -7.02
C VAL A 105 -25.09 -3.01 -7.82
N ASP A 106 -25.72 -4.08 -7.34
CA ASP A 106 -26.95 -4.58 -7.94
C ASP A 106 -27.99 -3.44 -7.94
N PRO A 107 -28.43 -2.97 -9.13
CA PRO A 107 -29.32 -1.82 -9.24
C PRO A 107 -30.74 -2.10 -8.73
N VAL A 108 -31.11 -3.38 -8.54
CA VAL A 108 -32.45 -3.81 -8.11
C VAL A 108 -32.51 -3.99 -6.59
N THR A 109 -31.53 -4.68 -6.02
CA THR A 109 -31.52 -4.98 -4.59
C THR A 109 -30.86 -3.88 -3.76
N LYS A 110 -30.03 -3.03 -4.40
CA LYS A 110 -29.01 -2.20 -3.72
C LYS A 110 -28.17 -3.00 -2.73
N ALA A 111 -28.21 -4.33 -2.81
CA ALA A 111 -27.41 -5.18 -1.97
C ALA A 111 -25.98 -5.02 -2.48
N GLU A 112 -25.16 -4.41 -1.64
CA GLU A 112 -23.73 -4.49 -1.77
C GLU A 112 -23.41 -5.98 -1.88
N THR A 113 -22.80 -6.43 -2.98
CA THR A 113 -22.02 -7.67 -2.87
C THR A 113 -20.91 -7.28 -1.91
N PRO A 114 -20.85 -7.83 -0.70
CA PRO A 114 -19.90 -7.35 0.30
C PRO A 114 -18.51 -7.78 -0.17
N SER A 115 -17.84 -6.95 -0.97
CA SER A 115 -16.40 -6.87 -0.89
C SER A 115 -16.10 -6.14 0.41
N TYR A 116 -15.19 -6.72 1.17
CA TYR A 116 -14.75 -6.30 2.50
C TYR A 116 -14.37 -4.80 2.59
N ASP A 117 -14.12 -4.13 1.46
CA ASP A 117 -13.56 -2.78 1.36
C ASP A 117 -14.41 -1.76 0.56
N GLY A 118 -15.71 -2.02 0.39
CA GLY A 118 -16.57 -1.19 -0.45
C GLY A 118 -16.43 -1.55 -1.93
N PHE A 119 -17.04 -0.74 -2.80
CA PHE A 119 -17.29 -0.98 -4.23
C PHE A 119 -16.11 -1.46 -5.10
N ASP A 120 -14.89 -1.61 -4.59
CA ASP A 120 -13.71 -2.04 -5.34
C ASP A 120 -13.34 -3.49 -4.99
N LYS A 121 -13.07 -4.31 -6.02
CA LYS A 121 -12.44 -5.62 -5.91
C LYS A 121 -10.98 -5.48 -6.35
N VAL A 122 -10.07 -5.93 -5.49
CA VAL A 122 -8.63 -5.93 -5.75
C VAL A 122 -8.17 -7.38 -5.92
N THR A 123 -7.34 -7.63 -6.93
CA THR A 123 -6.75 -8.94 -7.20
C THR A 123 -5.23 -8.83 -7.23
N TYR A 124 -4.54 -9.62 -6.40
CA TYR A 124 -3.08 -9.71 -6.46
C TYR A 124 -2.65 -10.66 -7.57
N LEU A 125 -1.97 -10.13 -8.58
CA LEU A 125 -1.62 -10.87 -9.80
C LEU A 125 -0.25 -11.56 -9.71
N THR A 126 0.68 -11.07 -8.89
CA THR A 126 2.02 -11.67 -8.82
C THR A 126 1.99 -13.06 -8.19
N ALA A 127 1.24 -13.22 -7.09
CA ALA A 127 1.01 -14.50 -6.43
C ALA A 127 -0.49 -14.69 -6.11
N PRO A 128 -1.30 -15.18 -7.06
CA PRO A 128 -2.77 -15.23 -6.92
C PRO A 128 -3.30 -16.12 -5.79
N THR A 129 -2.45 -16.98 -5.23
CA THR A 129 -2.78 -17.87 -4.10
C THR A 129 -2.38 -17.29 -2.75
N ALA A 130 -1.73 -16.12 -2.72
CA ALA A 130 -1.36 -15.47 -1.47
C ALA A 130 -2.61 -14.93 -0.77
N ASN A 131 -2.59 -14.97 0.56
CA ASN A 131 -3.60 -14.28 1.35
C ASN A 131 -3.32 -12.78 1.29
N THR A 132 -4.34 -11.99 1.02
CA THR A 132 -4.22 -10.53 0.89
C THR A 132 -5.37 -9.80 1.53
N ARG A 133 -5.12 -8.59 2.05
CA ARG A 133 -6.13 -7.58 2.37
C ARG A 133 -5.80 -6.31 1.63
N SER A 134 -6.81 -5.54 1.23
CA SER A 134 -6.55 -4.40 0.37
C SER A 134 -7.62 -3.34 0.48
N LYS A 135 -7.22 -2.13 0.82
CA LYS A 135 -8.13 -0.99 0.87
C LYS A 135 -7.65 0.10 -0.06
N ILE A 136 -8.58 0.74 -0.74
CA ILE A 136 -8.29 1.94 -1.53
C ILE A 136 -9.09 3.09 -0.96
N SER A 137 -8.41 4.23 -0.81
CA SER A 137 -9.00 5.43 -0.23
C SER A 137 -8.55 6.66 -1.02
N GLN A 138 -9.36 7.71 -0.94
CA GLN A 138 -8.97 9.02 -1.39
C GLN A 138 -8.16 9.70 -0.28
N GLY A 139 -6.92 10.06 -0.58
CA GLY A 139 -6.10 10.91 0.29
C GLY A 139 -6.48 12.39 0.17
N GLY A 140 -5.84 13.23 0.99
CA GLY A 140 -5.93 14.68 0.81
C GLY A 140 -5.44 15.10 -0.58
N SER A 141 -5.98 16.18 -1.15
CA SER A 141 -5.65 16.73 -2.49
C SER A 141 -5.99 15.86 -3.71
N GLY A 142 -6.81 14.81 -3.56
CA GLY A 142 -7.33 14.01 -4.68
C GLY A 142 -6.45 12.86 -5.16
N SER A 143 -5.37 12.55 -4.43
CA SER A 143 -4.54 11.36 -4.69
C SER A 143 -5.25 10.07 -4.27
N CYS A 144 -5.10 8.99 -5.03
CA CYS A 144 -5.56 7.67 -4.60
C CYS A 144 -4.48 6.99 -3.75
N ALA A 145 -4.82 6.56 -2.54
CA ALA A 145 -3.94 5.80 -1.67
C ALA A 145 -4.44 4.35 -1.58
N GLY A 146 -3.57 3.40 -1.93
CA GLY A 146 -3.79 1.97 -1.70
C GLY A 146 -3.11 1.52 -0.43
N ILE A 147 -3.73 0.60 0.30
CA ILE A 147 -3.13 -0.21 1.35
C ILE A 147 -3.25 -1.65 0.86
N PHE A 148 -2.14 -2.33 0.64
CA PHE A 148 -2.11 -3.73 0.23
C PHE A 148 -1.30 -4.53 1.24
N GLU A 149 -1.96 -5.41 1.98
CA GLU A 149 -1.32 -6.35 2.89
C GLU A 149 -1.20 -7.71 2.18
N ILE A 150 0.03 -8.22 2.08
CA ILE A 150 0.30 -9.56 1.53
C ILE A 150 0.89 -10.40 2.65
N PHE A 151 0.34 -11.58 2.87
CA PHE A 151 0.79 -12.50 3.90
C PHE A 151 1.61 -13.62 3.27
N THR A 152 2.72 -14.00 3.91
CA THR A 152 3.42 -15.24 3.56
C THR A 152 2.54 -16.47 3.76
N ALA A 153 2.93 -17.61 3.19
CA ALA A 153 2.15 -18.85 3.29
C ALA A 153 1.91 -19.33 4.73
N ASP A 154 2.84 -19.04 5.65
CA ASP A 154 2.70 -19.30 7.09
C ASP A 154 1.97 -18.18 7.85
N GLY A 155 1.66 -17.08 7.15
CA GLY A 155 1.03 -15.86 7.64
C GLY A 155 1.82 -15.11 8.70
N LYS A 156 3.11 -15.43 8.88
CA LYS A 156 3.97 -14.78 9.90
C LYS A 156 4.59 -13.49 9.41
N THR A 157 4.80 -13.33 8.10
CA THR A 157 5.32 -12.09 7.53
C THR A 157 4.22 -11.39 6.75
N ILE A 158 4.06 -10.10 7.04
CA ILE A 158 3.11 -9.21 6.37
C ILE A 158 3.92 -8.15 5.60
N TYR A 159 3.66 -8.04 4.31
CA TYR A 159 4.11 -6.93 3.48
C TYR A 159 2.97 -5.91 3.44
N ASN A 160 3.12 -4.82 4.18
CA ASN A 160 2.14 -3.74 4.28
C ASN A 160 2.56 -2.60 3.34
N LEU A 161 1.97 -2.57 2.15
CA LEU A 161 2.40 -1.73 1.02
C LEU A 161 1.44 -0.55 0.85
N HIS A 162 1.92 0.70 0.96
CA HIS A 162 1.09 1.90 0.87
C HIS A 162 1.45 2.77 -0.35
N PRO A 163 1.23 2.32 -1.60
CA PRO A 163 1.44 3.17 -2.76
C PRO A 163 0.37 4.26 -2.85
N ALA A 164 0.80 5.45 -3.26
CA ALA A 164 -0.04 6.56 -3.64
C ALA A 164 0.08 6.84 -5.15
N LEU A 165 -1.07 6.98 -5.81
CA LEU A 165 -1.20 7.36 -7.19
C LEU A 165 -1.14 8.88 -7.33
N ASN A 166 -0.21 9.33 -8.18
CA ASN A 166 -0.28 10.64 -8.78
C ASN A 166 -1.14 10.57 -10.06
N PRO A 167 -2.38 11.10 -10.05
CA PRO A 167 -3.29 10.98 -11.19
C PRO A 167 -2.84 11.81 -12.41
N LEU A 168 -1.93 12.76 -12.25
CA LEU A 168 -1.42 13.60 -13.35
C LEU A 168 -0.35 12.88 -14.17
N THR A 169 0.42 11.99 -13.55
CA THR A 169 1.58 11.33 -14.16
C THR A 169 1.42 9.82 -14.29
N ASN A 170 0.36 9.24 -13.72
CA ASN A 170 0.15 7.79 -13.62
C ASN A 170 1.34 7.06 -12.96
N THR A 171 2.02 7.74 -12.04
CA THR A 171 3.11 7.16 -11.26
C THR A 171 2.62 6.76 -9.89
N LEU A 172 3.11 5.64 -9.38
CA LEU A 172 2.91 5.19 -8.01
C LEU A 172 4.17 5.49 -7.21
N THR A 173 4.01 6.13 -6.07
CA THR A 173 5.08 6.33 -5.09
C THR A 173 4.53 6.10 -3.71
N GLY A 174 5.33 5.61 -2.78
CA GLY A 174 4.87 5.48 -1.41
C GLY A 174 5.91 4.84 -0.52
N ASN A 175 5.43 4.39 0.62
CA ASN A 175 6.20 3.68 1.60
C ASN A 175 5.43 2.44 2.03
N GLY A 176 6.05 1.66 2.90
CA GLY A 176 5.41 0.54 3.54
C GLY A 176 6.31 -0.01 4.60
N GLU A 177 5.93 -1.16 5.09
CA GLU A 177 6.70 -1.92 6.06
C GLU A 177 6.55 -3.41 5.79
N VAL A 178 7.57 -4.16 6.18
CA VAL A 178 7.49 -5.60 6.31
C VAL A 178 7.64 -5.93 7.77
N VAL A 179 6.65 -6.64 8.31
CA VAL A 179 6.60 -7.03 9.72
C VAL A 179 6.56 -8.55 9.79
N THR A 180 7.48 -9.13 10.56
CA THR A 180 7.54 -10.56 10.84
C THR A 180 7.19 -10.80 12.30
N TYR A 181 6.29 -11.75 12.53
CA TYR A 181 5.76 -12.14 13.82
C TYR A 181 6.17 -13.56 14.19
N GLU A 182 6.11 -13.89 15.48
CA GLU A 182 6.35 -15.26 15.94
C GLU A 182 5.24 -16.23 15.52
N ALA A 183 3.99 -15.75 15.38
CA ALA A 183 2.84 -16.55 15.01
C ALA A 183 2.07 -16.02 13.78
N ASN A 184 1.13 -16.84 13.30
CA ASN A 184 0.35 -16.56 12.10
C ASN A 184 -0.66 -15.43 12.33
N GLN A 185 -0.52 -14.35 11.57
CA GLN A 185 -1.36 -13.16 11.60
C GLN A 185 -2.57 -13.22 10.65
N TRP A 186 -2.63 -14.19 9.75
CA TRP A 186 -3.74 -14.31 8.82
C TRP A 186 -5.01 -14.75 9.54
N LYS A 187 -6.05 -13.90 9.48
CA LYS A 187 -7.43 -14.27 9.83
C LYS A 187 -8.30 -14.12 8.58
N PRO A 188 -9.01 -15.18 8.14
CA PRO A 188 -9.96 -15.08 7.04
C PRO A 188 -11.00 -13.98 7.32
N PRO A 189 -11.48 -13.26 6.31
CA PRO A 189 -12.60 -12.34 6.47
C PRO A 189 -13.83 -13.13 6.99
N THR A 190 -14.50 -12.58 8.00
CA THR A 190 -15.74 -13.11 8.60
C THR A 190 -16.97 -12.63 7.87
#